data_AF-A0A442F745-F1
#
_entry.id   AF-A0A442F745-F1
#
_cell.length_a   1.000
_cell.length_b   1.000
_cell.length_c   1.000
_cell.angle_alpha   90.00
_cell.angle_beta   90.00
_cell.angle_gamma   90.00
#
_symmetry.space_group_name_H-M   'P 1'
#
loop_
_entity.id
_entity.type
_entity.pdbx_description
1 polymer ?
#
loop_
_entity_poly.entity_id
_entity_poly.type
_entity_poly.pdbx_seq_one_letter_code
_entity_poly.pdbx_strand_id
1 'polypeptide(L)' 'MTHTEVRLEMQGQIDGLKIIVSSLLHALPDQMPFAFRFRELEVLARKQNALPSTLETLRWFRTQMESSAALGAAG' A
#
# COMPACT_ATOMS: atom_id res chain seq x y z
N MET A 1 20.66 7.63 21.08
CA MET A 1 19.31 7.74 20.48
C MET A 1 18.28 7.38 21.52
N THR A 2 17.30 8.25 21.71
CA THR A 2 16.11 8.00 22.53
C THR A 2 15.17 7.03 21.80
N HIS A 3 14.31 6.34 22.55
CA HIS A 3 13.30 5.44 21.96
C HIS A 3 12.37 6.17 20.97
N THR A 4 12.15 7.47 21.17
CA THR A 4 11.36 8.32 20.26
C THR A 4 12.06 8.54 18.92
N GLU A 5 13.36 8.82 18.93
CA GLU A 5 14.15 9.02 17.71
C GLU A 5 14.18 7.76 16.85
N VAL A 6 14.37 6.59 17.46
CA VAL A 6 14.34 5.29 16.75
C VAL A 6 12.98 5.05 16.10
N ARG A 7 11.89 5.37 16.81
CA ARG A 7 10.54 5.20 16.27
C ARG A 7 10.28 6.12 15.07
N LEU A 8 10.75 7.36 15.13
CA LEU A 8 10.63 8.32 14.03
C LEU A 8 11.44 7.89 12.81
N GLU A 9 12.66 7.39 13.01
CA GLU A 9 13.50 6.90 11.92
C GLU A 9 12.87 5.68 11.23
N MET A 10 12.38 4.71 12.02
CA MET A 10 11.65 3.55 11.49
C MET A 10 10.39 3.96 10.72
N GLN A 11 9.63 4.93 11.24
CA GLN A 11 8.46 5.46 10.57
C GLN A 11 8.84 6.09 9.21
N GLY A 12 9.90 6.90 9.18
CA GLY A 12 10.42 7.49 7.95
C GLY A 12 10.86 6.43 6.93
N GLN A 13 11.51 5.35 7.37
CA GLN A 13 11.88 4.23 6.49
C GLN A 13 10.64 3.52 5.93
N ILE A 14 9.62 3.27 6.75
CA ILE A 14 8.36 2.66 6.31
C ILE A 14 7.66 3.55 5.28
N ASP A 15 7.60 4.86 5.51
CA ASP A 15 6.97 5.81 4.60
C ASP A 15 7.75 5.90 3.28
N GLY A 16 9.09 5.90 3.35
CA GLY A 16 9.96 5.80 2.17
C GLY A 16 9.70 4.54 1.34
N LEU A 17 9.59 3.38 1.99
CA LEU A 17 9.27 2.12 1.31
C LEU A 17 7.89 2.15 0.66
N LYS A 18 6.88 2.74 1.33
CA LYS A 18 5.53 2.89 0.74
C LYS A 18 5.57 3.72 -0.53
N ILE A 19 6.33 4.81 -0.55
CA ILE A 19 6.52 5.65 -1.74
C ILE A 19 7.18 4.86 -2.87
N ILE A 20 8.29 4.17 -2.58
CA ILE A 20 9.02 3.38 -3.60
C ILE A 20 8.12 2.32 -4.21
N VAL A 21 7.42 1.53 -3.39
CA VAL A 21 6.51 0.48 -3.86
C VAL A 21 5.38 1.08 -4.69
N SER A 22 4.78 2.19 -4.25
CA SER A 22 3.76 2.88 -5.06
C SER A 22 4.30 3.32 -6.42
N SER A 23 5.47 3.94 -6.48
CA SER A 23 6.08 4.35 -7.75
C SER A 23 6.32 3.17 -8.69
N LEU A 24 6.80 2.03 -8.16
CA LEU A 24 7.00 0.81 -8.94
C LEU A 24 5.68 0.26 -9.49
N LEU A 25 4.62 0.26 -8.67
CA LEU A 25 3.30 -0.20 -9.08
C LEU A 25 2.69 0.73 -10.15
N HIS A 26 2.90 2.05 -10.04
CA HIS A 26 2.44 3.01 -11.05
C HIS A 26 3.14 2.87 -12.40
N ALA A 27 4.36 2.31 -12.43
CA ALA A 27 5.09 2.06 -13.66
C ALA A 27 4.58 0.82 -14.43
N LEU A 28 3.65 0.04 -13.85
CA LEU A 28 3.09 -1.14 -14.50
C LEU A 28 1.97 -0.74 -15.48
N PRO A 29 1.86 -1.43 -16.63
CA PRO A 29 0.91 -1.07 -17.68
C PRO A 29 -0.56 -1.37 -17.34
N ASP A 30 -0.83 -2.33 -16.46
CA ASP A 30 -2.17 -2.62 -15.94
C ASP A 30 -2.13 -2.81 -14.41
N GLN A 31 -2.89 -1.99 -13.72
CA GLN A 31 -2.91 -1.92 -12.26
C GLN A 31 -4.13 -2.62 -11.65
N MET A 32 -5.14 -2.98 -12.47
CA MET A 32 -6.35 -3.65 -11.99
C MET A 32 -6.06 -4.98 -11.29
N PRO A 33 -5.19 -5.87 -11.81
CA PRO A 33 -4.86 -7.13 -11.12
C PRO A 33 -4.31 -6.89 -9.72
N PHE A 34 -3.50 -5.84 -9.53
CA PHE A 34 -2.91 -5.49 -8.24
C PHE A 34 -3.96 -4.95 -7.26
N ALA A 35 -4.89 -4.11 -7.71
CA ALA A 35 -6.02 -3.67 -6.90
C ALA A 35 -6.84 -4.87 -6.35
N PHE A 36 -7.14 -5.85 -7.21
CA PHE A 36 -7.81 -7.08 -6.78
C PHE A 36 -6.98 -7.87 -5.77
N ARG A 37 -5.67 -8.05 -6.01
CA ARG A 37 -4.78 -8.73 -5.05
C ARG A 37 -4.73 -8.04 -3.70
N PHE A 38 -4.64 -6.71 -3.66
CA PHE A 38 -4.66 -5.97 -2.38
C PHE A 38 -5.98 -6.14 -1.64
N ARG A 39 -7.11 -6.22 -2.35
CA ARG A 39 -8.41 -6.53 -1.74
C ARG A 39 -8.45 -7.95 -1.16
N GLU A 40 -7.95 -8.95 -1.89
CA GLU A 40 -7.85 -10.33 -1.39
C GLU A 40 -6.96 -10.42 -0.15
N LEU A 41 -5.80 -9.77 -0.19
CA LEU A 41 -4.87 -9.68 0.93
C LEU A 41 -5.50 -8.99 2.13
N GLU A 42 -6.27 -7.92 1.94
CA GLU A 42 -6.98 -7.26 3.04
C GLU A 42 -7.97 -8.22 3.73
N VAL A 43 -8.73 -8.99 2.94
CA VAL A 43 -9.67 -9.99 3.49
C VAL A 43 -8.92 -11.08 4.26
N LEU A 44 -7.80 -11.58 3.72
CA LEU A 44 -6.97 -12.58 4.38
C LEU A 44 -6.36 -12.04 5.67
N ALA A 45 -5.81 -10.82 5.64
CA ALA A 45 -5.24 -10.15 6.80
C ALA A 45 -6.28 -9.95 7.92
N ARG A 46 -7.51 -9.58 7.57
CA ARG A 46 -8.63 -9.51 8.53
C ARG A 46 -8.93 -10.87 9.15
N LYS A 47 -9.01 -11.94 8.35
CA LYS A 47 -9.25 -13.32 8.83
C LYS A 47 -8.15 -13.80 9.78
N GLN A 48 -6.92 -13.29 9.62
CA GLN A 48 -5.78 -13.62 10.47
C GLN A 48 -5.60 -12.68 11.67
N ASN A 49 -6.55 -11.77 11.93
CA ASN A 49 -6.45 -10.75 12.99
C ASN A 49 -5.19 -9.88 12.87
N ALA A 50 -4.80 -9.53 11.65
CA ALA A 50 -3.69 -8.60 11.42
C ALA A 50 -3.95 -7.24 12.07
N LEU A 51 -2.86 -6.54 12.41
CA LEU A 51 -2.93 -5.23 13.05
C LEU A 51 -3.69 -4.21 12.18
N PRO A 52 -4.39 -3.23 12.79
CA PRO A 52 -5.08 -2.17 12.05
C PRO A 52 -4.19 -1.43 11.05
N SER A 53 -2.92 -1.17 11.42
CA SER A 53 -1.93 -0.49 10.57
C SER A 53 -1.59 -1.28 9.30
N THR A 54 -1.61 -2.62 9.37
CA THR A 54 -1.44 -3.50 8.21
C THR A 54 -2.64 -3.37 7.27
N LEU A 55 -3.86 -3.37 7.81
CA LEU A 55 -5.08 -3.21 7.03
C LEU A 55 -5.16 -1.84 6.35
N GLU A 56 -4.77 -0.78 7.06
CA GLU A 56 -4.68 0.57 6.48
C GLU A 56 -3.68 0.63 5.33
N THR A 57 -2.51 0.01 5.49
CA THR A 57 -1.49 -0.03 4.43
C THR A 57 -2.01 -0.75 3.19
N LEU A 58 -2.69 -1.89 3.35
CA LEU A 58 -3.29 -2.63 2.24
C LEU A 58 -4.40 -1.83 1.54
N ARG A 59 -5.26 -1.14 2.29
CA ARG A 59 -6.28 -0.26 1.73
C ARG A 59 -5.67 0.90 0.97
N TRP A 60 -4.63 1.53 1.52
CA TRP A 60 -3.95 2.65 0.88
C TRP A 60 -3.40 2.24 -0.49
N PHE A 61 -2.67 1.13 -0.57
CA PHE A 61 -2.17 0.63 -1.86
C PHE A 61 -3.30 0.27 -2.83
N ARG A 62 -4.37 -0.38 -2.36
CA ARG A 62 -5.55 -0.66 -3.21
C ARG A 62 -6.12 0.62 -3.82
N THR A 63 -6.35 1.65 -3.00
CA THR A 63 -6.92 2.93 -3.47
C THR A 63 -6.03 3.60 -4.50
N GLN A 64 -4.70 3.55 -4.34
CA GLN A 64 -3.77 4.08 -5.33
C GLN A 64 -3.92 3.33 -6.67
N MET A 65 -3.97 2.00 -6.64
CA MET A 65 -4.12 1.17 -7.85
C MET A 65 -5.47 1.38 -8.54
N GLU A 66 -6.56 1.45 -7.78
CA GLU A 66 -7.90 1.70 -8.32
C GLU A 66 -7.98 3.09 -8.98
N SER A 67 -7.39 4.11 -8.36
CA SER A 67 -7.37 5.49 -8.89
C SER A 67 -6.59 5.57 -10.20
N SER A 68 -5.42 4.94 -10.25
CA SER A 68 -4.56 4.97 -11.44
C SER A 68 -5.08 4.11 -12.57
N ALA A 69 -5.73 2.98 -12.28
CA ALA A 69 -6.43 2.20 -13.30
C ALA A 69 -7.62 2.98 -13.90
N ALA A 70 -8.37 3.73 -13.09
CA ALA A 70 -9.46 4.57 -13.57
C ALA A 70 -8.96 5.71 -14.48
N LEU A 71 -7.79 6.28 -14.18
CA LEU A 71 -7.14 7.29 -15.03
C LEU A 71 -6.64 6.72 -16.36
N GLY A 72 -6.09 5.50 -16.36
CA GLY A 72 -5.62 4.82 -17.58
C GLY A 72 -6.75 4.41 -18.53
N ALA A 73 -7.95 4.13 -18.02
CA ALA A 73 -9.11 3.78 -18.83
C ALA A 73 -9.79 4.98 -19.52
N ALA A 74 -9.44 6.22 -19.13
CA ALA A 74 -10.00 7.45 -19.66
C ALA A 74 -9.12 8.12 -20.74
N GLY A 75 -7.96 7.52 -21.06
CA GLY A 75 -6.96 8.02 -22.02
C GLY A 75 -7.00 7.33 -23.38
#